data_AF-A0A3P1SWT7-F1
#
_entry.id   AF-A0A3P1SWT7-F1
#
_cell.length_a   1.000
_cell.length_b   1.000
_cell.length_c   1.000
_cell.angle_alpha   90.00
_cell.angle_beta   90.00
_cell.angle_gamma   90.00
#
_symmetry.space_group_name_H-M   'P 1'
#
loop_
_entity.id
_entity.type
_entity.pdbx_description
1 polymer ?
#
loop_
_entity_poly.entity_id
_entity_poly.type
_entity_poly.pdbx_seq_one_letter_code
_entity_poly.pdbx_strand_id
1 'polypeptide(L)'
;MAEASGLLNAITWEQLLFVFSVVFIFLFRKPICILIPRIRKIGRDGVSTESAPEIQLEKQNSEAVSELLNVVQNTIVITDLEERIKHDLKVKNLSYDSDTEKVLTRHLAGTQLLLNFEQIHTLIFGSQIYLLKKLNESVGQGRSVDFVLDHIAHAKELFSNNLGNWPDDKYLNFLYERHLIVRHEEQIHITNLGVEYLVWIARSGKSDSNPL
;
A
#
# COMPACT_ATOMS: atom_id res chain seq x y z
N MET A 1 13.77 12.46 -55.33
CA MET A 1 13.76 13.36 -54.15
C MET A 1 14.07 14.81 -54.57
N ALA A 2 13.39 15.34 -55.60
CA ALA A 2 13.58 16.72 -56.08
C ALA A 2 12.26 17.50 -56.24
N GLU A 3 11.10 16.85 -56.10
CA GLU A 3 9.79 17.54 -56.22
C GLU A 3 9.27 18.07 -54.87
N ALA A 4 9.74 17.55 -53.73
CA ALA A 4 9.28 18.00 -52.41
C ALA A 4 9.86 19.38 -52.00
N SER A 5 10.99 19.79 -52.59
CA SER A 5 11.66 21.05 -52.25
C SER A 5 11.04 22.27 -52.95
N GLY A 6 10.34 22.10 -54.07
CA GLY A 6 9.65 23.19 -54.78
C GLY A 6 8.38 23.67 -54.06
N LEU A 7 7.66 22.76 -53.39
CA LEU A 7 6.43 23.08 -52.66
C LEU A 7 6.70 23.82 -51.34
N LEU A 8 7.86 23.59 -50.72
CA LEU A 8 8.24 24.27 -49.47
C LEU A 8 8.63 25.74 -49.68
N ASN A 9 9.09 26.12 -50.88
CA ASN A 9 9.44 27.51 -51.20
C ASN A 9 8.24 28.36 -51.68
N ALA A 10 7.10 27.73 -51.97
CA ALA A 10 5.87 28.44 -52.32
C ALA A 10 5.01 28.81 -51.10
N ILE A 11 5.31 28.21 -49.94
CA ILE A 11 4.61 28.49 -48.69
C ILE A 11 5.22 29.74 -48.07
N THR A 12 4.54 30.87 -48.25
CA THR A 12 4.87 32.09 -47.54
C THR A 12 4.57 31.91 -46.05
N TRP A 13 5.37 32.54 -45.19
CA TRP A 13 5.16 32.52 -43.74
C TRP A 13 3.73 32.97 -43.34
N GLU A 14 3.09 33.79 -44.16
CA GLU A 14 1.70 34.22 -44.03
C GLU A 14 0.70 33.05 -44.12
N GLN A 15 0.95 32.10 -45.03
CA GLN A 15 0.13 30.90 -45.17
C GLN A 15 0.32 29.94 -43.99
N LEU A 16 1.55 29.82 -43.48
CA LEU A 16 1.82 29.04 -42.26
C LEU A 16 1.10 29.63 -41.05
N LEU A 17 1.09 30.94 -40.91
CA LEU A 17 0.35 31.63 -39.85
C LEU A 17 -1.15 31.41 -39.96
N PHE A 18 -1.68 31.47 -41.19
CA PHE A 18 -3.10 31.24 -41.42
C PHE A 18 -3.50 29.80 -41.07
N VAL A 19 -2.77 28.81 -41.57
CA VAL A 19 -3.03 27.39 -41.28
C VAL A 19 -2.87 27.10 -39.79
N PHE A 20 -1.80 27.62 -39.16
CA PHE A 20 -1.59 27.49 -37.71
C PHE A 20 -2.75 28.10 -36.93
N SER A 21 -3.21 29.29 -37.29
CA SER A 21 -4.33 29.97 -36.62
C SER A 21 -5.63 29.17 -36.73
N VAL A 22 -5.91 28.64 -37.93
CA VAL A 22 -7.10 27.79 -38.15
C VAL A 22 -7.00 26.50 -37.34
N VAL A 23 -5.87 25.80 -37.40
CA VAL A 23 -5.65 24.55 -36.65
C VAL A 23 -5.72 24.79 -35.14
N PHE A 24 -5.12 25.88 -34.66
CA PHE A 24 -5.15 26.29 -33.26
C PHE A 24 -6.59 26.56 -32.80
N ILE A 25 -7.38 27.32 -33.58
CA ILE A 25 -8.79 27.58 -33.26
C ILE A 25 -9.58 26.27 -33.20
N PHE A 26 -9.37 25.34 -34.13
CA PHE A 26 -10.11 24.08 -34.16
C PHE A 26 -9.73 23.11 -33.03
N LEU A 27 -8.46 23.05 -32.65
CA LEU A 27 -7.98 22.22 -31.54
C LEU A 27 -8.37 22.80 -30.18
N PHE A 28 -8.28 24.12 -30.03
CA PHE A 28 -8.47 24.78 -28.74
C PHE A 28 -9.86 25.38 -28.54
N ARG A 29 -10.80 25.26 -29.50
CA ARG A 29 -12.18 25.75 -29.33
C ARG A 29 -12.87 25.24 -28.07
N LYS A 30 -12.67 23.97 -27.70
CA LYS A 30 -13.29 23.38 -26.50
C LYS A 30 -12.73 23.98 -25.20
N PRO A 31 -11.40 24.01 -24.97
CA PRO A 31 -10.84 24.67 -23.78
C PRO A 31 -11.09 26.19 -23.75
N ILE A 32 -11.07 26.89 -24.91
CA ILE A 32 -11.34 28.33 -24.98
C ILE A 32 -12.79 28.65 -24.59
N CYS A 33 -13.77 27.86 -25.05
CA CYS A 33 -15.18 28.03 -24.66
C CYS A 33 -15.45 27.83 -23.16
N ILE A 34 -14.57 27.15 -22.42
CA ILE A 34 -14.67 26.96 -20.96
C ILE A 34 -14.08 28.16 -20.20
N LEU A 35 -13.12 28.88 -20.79
CA LEU A 35 -12.45 30.02 -20.17
C LEU A 35 -13.18 31.34 -20.41
N ILE A 36 -13.86 31.50 -21.55
CA ILE A 36 -14.62 32.72 -21.89
C ILE A 36 -15.72 33.08 -20.87
N PRO A 37 -16.51 32.14 -20.31
CA PRO A 37 -17.54 32.47 -19.31
C PRO A 37 -16.99 33.08 -18.01
N ARG A 38 -15.69 32.88 -17.72
CA ARG A 38 -15.04 33.35 -16.48
C ARG A 38 -14.52 34.78 -16.56
N ILE A 39 -14.48 35.41 -17.73
CA ILE A 39 -13.96 36.77 -17.90
C ILE A 39 -15.14 37.73 -17.99
N ARG A 40 -15.60 38.23 -16.83
CA ARG A 40 -16.78 39.12 -16.77
C ARG A 40 -16.45 40.61 -16.75
N LYS A 41 -15.18 41.00 -16.56
CA LYS A 41 -14.76 42.41 -16.60
C LYS A 41 -13.34 42.55 -17.11
N ILE A 42 -13.18 43.32 -18.20
CA ILE A 42 -11.89 43.81 -18.69
C ILE A 42 -11.81 45.29 -18.28
N GLY A 43 -10.91 45.60 -17.34
CA GLY A 43 -10.59 46.96 -16.92
C GLY A 43 -9.26 47.43 -17.53
N ARG A 44 -8.97 48.73 -17.42
CA ARG A 44 -7.81 49.38 -18.06
C ARG A 44 -6.44 48.93 -17.52
N ASP A 45 -6.42 48.14 -16.44
CA ASP A 45 -5.20 47.64 -15.76
C ASP A 45 -5.04 46.09 -15.78
N GLY A 46 -5.72 45.37 -16.68
CA GLY A 46 -5.53 43.93 -16.88
C GLY A 46 -6.59 43.02 -16.25
N VAL A 47 -6.40 41.70 -16.41
CA VAL A 47 -7.34 40.64 -16.01
C VAL A 47 -7.10 40.23 -14.56
N SER A 48 -8.05 40.50 -13.67
CA SER A 48 -8.07 39.92 -12.32
C SER A 48 -8.88 38.64 -12.33
N THR A 49 -8.25 37.49 -12.06
CA THR A 49 -8.93 36.22 -11.78
C THR A 49 -9.10 36.06 -10.28
N GLU A 50 -10.33 35.99 -9.78
CA GLU A 50 -10.58 35.53 -8.41
C GLU A 50 -10.15 34.06 -8.28
N SER A 51 -9.42 33.76 -7.20
CA SER A 51 -9.00 32.42 -6.81
C SER A 51 -10.17 31.44 -6.88
N ALA A 52 -9.91 30.23 -7.38
CA ALA A 52 -10.91 29.17 -7.48
C ALA A 52 -11.66 28.95 -6.16
N PRO A 53 -12.95 28.55 -6.20
CA PRO A 53 -13.73 28.33 -4.98
C PRO A 53 -13.09 27.21 -4.15
N GLU A 54 -12.82 27.47 -2.87
CA GLU A 54 -12.22 26.53 -1.89
C GLU A 54 -12.86 25.13 -1.93
N ILE A 55 -14.15 25.05 -2.27
CA ILE A 55 -14.93 23.81 -2.42
C ILE A 55 -14.35 22.85 -3.47
N GLN A 56 -13.72 23.36 -4.55
CA GLN A 56 -13.08 22.49 -5.55
C GLN A 56 -11.71 21.99 -5.10
N LEU A 57 -10.98 22.78 -4.32
CA LEU A 57 -9.64 22.44 -3.82
C LEU A 57 -9.73 21.41 -2.68
N GLU A 58 -10.74 21.55 -1.81
CA GLU A 58 -11.03 20.61 -0.71
C GLU A 58 -11.49 19.24 -1.24
N LYS A 59 -12.32 19.23 -2.28
CA LYS A 59 -12.78 17.98 -2.92
C LYS A 59 -11.64 17.25 -3.65
N GLN A 60 -10.76 17.98 -4.32
CA GLN A 60 -9.61 17.42 -5.03
C GLN A 60 -8.54 16.88 -4.06
N ASN A 61 -8.33 17.54 -2.91
CA ASN A 61 -7.49 17.03 -1.83
C ASN A 61 -8.09 15.76 -1.18
N SER A 62 -9.40 15.74 -0.93
CA SER A 62 -10.08 14.58 -0.34
C SER A 62 -9.98 13.32 -1.22
N GLU A 63 -10.08 13.48 -2.55
CA GLU A 63 -9.97 12.39 -3.51
C GLU A 63 -8.52 11.86 -3.60
N ALA A 64 -7.53 12.76 -3.68
CA ALA A 64 -6.11 12.39 -3.66
C ALA A 64 -5.69 11.72 -2.33
N VAL A 65 -6.19 12.22 -1.21
CA VAL A 65 -6.01 11.60 0.12
C VAL A 65 -6.61 10.20 0.14
N SER A 66 -7.83 10.03 -0.36
CA SER A 66 -8.48 8.72 -0.43
C SER A 66 -7.72 7.73 -1.31
N GLU A 67 -7.16 8.19 -2.42
CA GLU A 67 -6.31 7.38 -3.31
C GLU A 67 -5.03 6.92 -2.61
N LEU A 68 -4.34 7.81 -1.88
CA LEU A 68 -3.15 7.46 -1.08
C LEU A 68 -3.46 6.47 0.05
N LEU A 69 -4.60 6.65 0.73
CA LEU A 69 -5.03 5.74 1.78
C LEU A 69 -5.36 4.33 1.25
N ASN A 70 -5.82 4.23 -0.01
CA ASN A 70 -6.20 2.97 -0.65
C ASN A 70 -4.99 2.12 -1.10
N VAL A 71 -3.80 2.71 -1.25
CA VAL A 71 -2.56 1.97 -1.58
C VAL A 71 -2.19 1.00 -0.44
N VAL A 72 -2.46 1.41 0.80
CA VAL A 72 -2.27 0.58 2.00
C VAL A 72 -3.61 -0.11 2.29
N GLN A 73 -3.67 -1.43 2.15
CA GLN A 73 -4.93 -2.16 2.29
C GLN A 73 -5.53 -1.95 3.69
N ASN A 74 -6.83 -1.70 3.80
CA ASN A 74 -7.52 -1.61 5.09
C ASN A 74 -7.55 -2.98 5.76
N THR A 75 -6.63 -3.22 6.69
CA THR A 75 -6.58 -4.45 7.46
C THR A 75 -6.66 -4.15 8.96
N ILE A 76 -7.13 -5.13 9.73
CA ILE A 76 -7.28 -4.99 11.19
C ILE A 76 -5.92 -4.69 11.83
N VAL A 77 -4.85 -5.32 11.34
CA VAL A 77 -3.49 -5.12 11.86
C VAL A 77 -2.99 -3.70 11.59
N ILE A 78 -3.30 -3.12 10.42
CA ILE A 78 -2.93 -1.74 10.11
C ILE A 78 -3.69 -0.76 11.02
N THR A 79 -4.99 -0.98 11.23
CA THR A 79 -5.77 -0.14 12.16
C THR A 79 -5.22 -0.21 13.58
N ASP A 80 -4.85 -1.40 14.07
CA ASP A 80 -4.24 -1.55 15.39
C ASP A 80 -2.90 -0.80 15.51
N LEU A 81 -2.10 -0.77 14.43
CA LEU A 81 -0.85 0.00 14.40
C LEU A 81 -1.11 1.51 14.35
N GLU A 82 -2.09 1.95 13.56
CA GLU A 82 -2.50 3.36 13.53
C GLU A 82 -2.92 3.84 14.93
N GLU A 83 -3.72 3.05 15.66
CA GLU A 83 -4.15 3.41 17.02
C GLU A 83 -2.98 3.45 18.01
N ARG A 84 -1.98 2.56 17.88
CA ARG A 84 -0.76 2.65 18.69
C ARG A 84 0.04 3.92 18.40
N ILE A 85 0.17 4.29 17.13
CA ILE A 85 0.86 5.53 16.73
C ILE A 85 0.11 6.75 17.28
N LYS A 86 -1.21 6.81 17.12
CA LYS A 86 -2.04 7.89 17.68
C LYS A 86 -1.91 7.97 19.20
N HIS A 87 -1.87 6.82 19.88
CA HIS A 87 -1.67 6.80 21.32
C HIS A 87 -0.30 7.37 21.73
N ASP A 88 0.77 7.00 21.03
CA ASP A 88 2.13 7.53 21.29
C ASP A 88 2.19 9.05 21.05
N LEU A 89 1.57 9.55 19.97
CA LEU A 89 1.46 10.98 19.70
C LEU A 89 0.71 11.71 20.82
N LYS A 90 -0.40 11.14 21.29
CA LYS A 90 -1.20 11.68 22.40
C LYS A 90 -0.39 11.75 23.71
N VAL A 91 0.37 10.70 24.04
CA VAL A 91 1.25 10.67 25.22
C VAL A 91 2.34 11.75 25.14
N LYS A 92 2.80 12.08 23.94
CA LYS A 92 3.79 13.14 23.68
C LYS A 92 3.18 14.55 23.55
N ASN A 93 1.86 14.71 23.71
CA ASN A 93 1.13 15.96 23.48
C ASN A 93 1.32 16.53 22.07
N LEU A 94 1.40 15.66 21.05
CA LEU A 94 1.46 16.04 19.65
C LEU A 94 0.06 15.97 19.02
N SER A 95 -0.27 16.97 18.18
CA SER A 95 -1.49 16.97 17.37
C SER A 95 -1.42 15.92 16.25
N TYR A 96 -2.57 15.34 15.90
CA TYR A 96 -2.70 14.40 14.77
C TYR A 96 -4.06 14.48 14.05
N ASP A 97 -4.77 15.60 14.20
CA ASP A 97 -6.14 15.76 13.70
C ASP A 97 -6.24 16.16 12.22
N SER A 98 -5.15 16.64 11.62
CA SER A 98 -5.15 17.05 10.21
C SER A 98 -5.19 15.86 9.25
N ASP A 99 -5.72 16.06 8.05
CA ASP A 99 -5.80 15.00 7.04
C ASP A 99 -4.41 14.54 6.57
N THR A 100 -3.44 15.46 6.53
CA THR A 100 -2.04 15.12 6.26
C THR A 100 -1.47 14.19 7.34
N GLU A 101 -1.72 14.48 8.62
CA GLU A 101 -1.26 13.64 9.74
C GLU A 101 -1.89 12.24 9.69
N LYS A 102 -3.18 12.13 9.32
CA LYS A 102 -3.85 10.82 9.14
C LYS A 102 -3.21 10.00 8.02
N VAL A 103 -2.94 10.62 6.87
CA VAL A 103 -2.26 9.97 5.74
C VAL A 103 -0.86 9.52 6.14
N LEU A 104 -0.09 10.38 6.78
CA LEU A 104 1.27 10.04 7.25
C LEU A 104 1.25 8.92 8.30
N THR A 105 0.28 8.95 9.22
CA THR A 105 0.10 7.90 10.24
C THR A 105 -0.15 6.55 9.58
N ARG A 106 -1.02 6.51 8.58
CA ARG A 106 -1.30 5.28 7.83
C ARG A 106 -0.10 4.78 7.04
N HIS A 107 0.61 5.65 6.33
CA HIS A 107 1.83 5.25 5.61
C HIS A 107 2.92 4.73 6.57
N LEU A 108 3.06 5.35 7.74
CA LEU A 108 3.96 4.90 8.78
C LEU A 108 3.56 3.52 9.31
N ALA A 109 2.28 3.30 9.61
CA ALA A 109 1.75 2.00 10.02
C ALA A 109 2.03 0.92 8.97
N GLY A 110 1.76 1.20 7.70
CA GLY A 110 2.04 0.28 6.59
C GLY A 110 3.54 -0.04 6.44
N THR A 111 4.41 0.96 6.58
CA THR A 111 5.86 0.77 6.50
C THR A 111 6.41 -0.04 7.68
N GLN A 112 5.93 0.23 8.90
CA GLN A 112 6.29 -0.54 10.08
C GLN A 112 5.85 -2.01 9.96
N LEU A 113 4.63 -2.25 9.44
CA LEU A 113 4.13 -3.59 9.19
C LEU A 113 4.98 -4.34 8.16
N LEU A 114 5.29 -3.69 7.03
CA LEU A 114 6.13 -4.28 5.99
C LEU A 114 7.53 -4.63 6.52
N LEU A 115 8.15 -3.72 7.27
CA LEU A 115 9.46 -3.97 7.89
C LEU A 115 9.40 -5.15 8.85
N ASN A 116 8.34 -5.24 9.66
CA ASN A 116 8.14 -6.36 10.57
C ASN A 116 8.02 -7.69 9.80
N PHE A 117 7.26 -7.72 8.69
CA PHE A 117 7.16 -8.92 7.86
C PHE A 117 8.49 -9.32 7.24
N GLU A 118 9.30 -8.39 6.76
CA GLU A 118 10.65 -8.70 6.25
C GLU A 118 11.55 -9.28 7.36
N GLN A 119 11.50 -8.73 8.57
CA GLN A 119 12.24 -9.25 9.72
C GLN A 119 11.78 -10.66 10.11
N ILE A 120 10.47 -10.89 10.15
CA ILE A 120 9.89 -12.21 10.40
C ILE A 120 10.35 -13.17 9.31
N HIS A 121 10.23 -12.80 8.04
CA HIS A 121 10.55 -13.65 6.91
C HIS A 121 12.02 -14.04 6.85
N THR A 122 12.91 -13.17 7.31
CA THR A 122 14.36 -13.45 7.37
C THR A 122 14.70 -14.52 8.41
N LEU A 123 13.89 -14.67 9.45
CA LEU A 123 14.19 -15.51 10.61
C LEU A 123 13.29 -16.76 10.72
N ILE A 124 12.10 -16.71 10.12
CA ILE A 124 11.12 -17.78 10.20
C ILE A 124 11.52 -18.96 9.33
N PHE A 125 11.30 -20.14 9.88
CA PHE A 125 11.59 -21.38 9.20
C PHE A 125 10.52 -21.76 8.17
N GLY A 126 10.92 -22.39 7.06
CA GLY A 126 10.00 -22.91 6.05
C GLY A 126 8.98 -23.89 6.65
N SER A 127 9.43 -24.78 7.54
CA SER A 127 8.55 -25.68 8.29
C SER A 127 7.52 -24.95 9.17
N GLN A 128 7.90 -23.79 9.72
CA GLN A 128 7.01 -22.94 10.52
C GLN A 128 6.01 -22.18 9.63
N ILE A 129 6.43 -21.71 8.45
CA ILE A 129 5.51 -21.15 7.44
C ILE A 129 4.47 -22.21 7.05
N TYR A 130 4.89 -23.47 6.86
CA TYR A 130 3.97 -24.55 6.57
C TYR A 130 2.95 -24.78 7.72
N LEU A 131 3.40 -24.71 8.98
CA LEU A 131 2.50 -24.75 10.13
C LEU A 131 1.47 -23.62 10.09
N LEU A 132 1.90 -22.39 9.83
CA LEU A 132 0.98 -21.25 9.71
C LEU A 132 -0.07 -21.48 8.63
N LYS A 133 0.31 -22.04 7.47
CA LYS A 133 -0.64 -22.41 6.42
C LYS A 133 -1.65 -23.44 6.90
N LYS A 134 -1.22 -24.44 7.67
CA LYS A 134 -2.11 -25.46 8.27
C LYS A 134 -3.08 -24.91 9.31
N LEU A 135 -2.62 -23.97 10.13
CA LEU A 135 -3.50 -23.25 11.05
C LEU A 135 -4.49 -22.34 10.31
N ASN A 136 -4.07 -21.77 9.17
CA ASN A 136 -4.93 -20.96 8.30
C ASN A 136 -5.97 -21.78 7.50
N GLU A 137 -5.89 -23.11 7.46
CA GLU A 137 -6.95 -23.94 6.90
C GLU A 137 -8.20 -23.99 7.82
N SER A 138 -8.04 -23.70 9.12
CA SER A 138 -9.11 -23.71 10.13
C SER A 138 -9.19 -22.40 10.92
N VAL A 139 -9.07 -21.26 10.22
CA VAL A 139 -9.19 -19.93 10.82
C VAL A 139 -10.46 -19.82 11.67
N GLY A 140 -10.31 -19.31 12.90
CA GLY A 140 -11.40 -19.13 13.86
C GLY A 140 -11.62 -20.33 14.79
N GLN A 141 -11.40 -21.56 14.32
CA GLN A 141 -11.52 -22.77 15.16
C GLN A 141 -10.19 -23.20 15.78
N GLY A 142 -9.06 -22.79 15.19
CA GLY A 142 -7.75 -23.24 15.65
C GLY A 142 -7.50 -24.72 15.34
N ARG A 143 -6.43 -25.27 15.93
CA ARG A 143 -6.06 -26.69 15.88
C ARG A 143 -5.69 -27.16 17.27
N SER A 144 -5.90 -28.43 17.58
CA SER A 144 -5.47 -29.01 18.86
C SER A 144 -3.95 -28.91 19.01
N VAL A 145 -3.49 -28.89 20.26
CA VAL A 145 -2.06 -28.96 20.56
C VAL A 145 -1.43 -30.21 19.95
N ASP A 146 -2.10 -31.36 20.03
CA ASP A 146 -1.60 -32.63 19.46
C ASP A 146 -1.32 -32.54 17.96
N PHE A 147 -2.23 -31.91 17.20
CA PHE A 147 -2.03 -31.69 15.76
C PHE A 147 -0.75 -30.88 15.48
N VAL A 148 -0.46 -29.88 16.31
CA VAL A 148 0.74 -29.06 16.18
C VAL A 148 1.99 -29.84 16.58
N LEU A 149 1.93 -30.65 17.64
CA LEU A 149 3.04 -31.50 18.05
C LEU A 149 3.38 -32.55 16.98
N ASP A 150 2.37 -33.15 16.34
CA ASP A 150 2.57 -34.09 15.23
C ASP A 150 3.29 -33.43 14.04
N HIS A 151 2.92 -32.19 13.71
CA HIS A 151 3.62 -31.41 12.68
C HIS A 151 5.08 -31.17 13.05
N ILE A 152 5.36 -30.80 14.32
CA ILE A 152 6.72 -30.56 14.80
C ILE A 152 7.54 -31.84 14.75
N ALA A 153 6.97 -32.97 15.17
CA ALA A 153 7.61 -34.28 15.13
C ALA A 153 8.02 -34.63 13.69
N HIS A 154 7.12 -34.42 12.73
CA HIS A 154 7.41 -34.64 11.32
C HIS A 154 8.51 -33.70 10.79
N ALA A 155 8.46 -32.41 11.15
CA ALA A 155 9.50 -31.46 10.76
C ALA A 155 10.88 -31.84 11.34
N LYS A 156 10.92 -32.31 12.60
CA LYS A 156 12.15 -32.79 13.25
C LYS A 156 12.71 -34.03 12.59
N GLU A 157 11.87 -34.94 12.11
CA GLU A 157 12.30 -36.12 11.38
C GLU A 157 12.95 -35.74 10.04
N LEU A 158 12.28 -34.88 9.25
CA LEU A 158 12.78 -34.41 7.96
C LEU A 158 14.09 -33.61 8.09
N PHE A 159 14.27 -32.89 9.19
CA PHE A 159 15.39 -31.97 9.41
C PHE A 159 16.17 -32.27 10.68
N SER A 160 16.38 -33.56 10.95
CA SER A 160 17.00 -34.08 12.18
C SER A 160 18.35 -33.44 12.53
N ASN A 161 19.18 -33.14 11.53
CA ASN A 161 20.49 -32.49 11.72
C ASN A 161 20.41 -31.11 12.40
N ASN A 162 19.30 -30.39 12.27
CA ASN A 162 19.13 -29.03 12.79
C ASN A 162 18.09 -28.95 13.91
N LEU A 163 16.97 -29.66 13.77
CA LEU A 163 15.83 -29.60 14.68
C LEU A 163 15.71 -30.80 15.62
N GLY A 164 16.42 -31.91 15.37
CA GLY A 164 16.19 -33.18 16.08
C GLY A 164 16.29 -33.09 17.61
N ASN A 165 17.19 -32.23 18.12
CA ASN A 165 17.39 -32.03 19.56
C ASN A 165 16.63 -30.81 20.13
N TRP A 166 15.82 -30.11 19.32
CA TRP A 166 15.08 -28.95 19.82
C TRP A 166 13.89 -29.38 20.67
N PRO A 167 13.61 -28.71 21.80
CA PRO A 167 12.30 -28.82 22.46
C PRO A 167 11.18 -28.31 21.55
N ASP A 168 9.98 -28.88 21.64
CA ASP A 168 8.82 -28.42 20.86
C ASP A 168 8.49 -26.96 21.17
N ASP A 169 8.57 -26.57 22.43
CA ASP A 169 8.37 -25.19 22.88
C ASP A 169 9.35 -24.23 22.20
N LYS A 170 10.61 -24.65 21.99
CA LYS A 170 11.62 -23.83 21.30
C LYS A 170 11.26 -23.61 19.84
N TYR A 171 10.68 -24.61 19.19
CA TYR A 171 10.18 -24.50 17.81
C TYR A 171 9.04 -23.49 17.72
N LEU A 172 8.09 -23.53 18.67
CA LEU A 172 6.93 -22.62 18.67
C LEU A 172 7.24 -21.22 19.21
N ASN A 173 8.26 -21.07 20.03
CA ASN A 173 8.59 -19.82 20.72
C ASN A 173 8.67 -18.64 19.78
N PHE A 174 9.33 -18.80 18.62
CA PHE A 174 9.42 -17.73 17.63
C PHE A 174 8.04 -17.29 17.12
N LEU A 175 7.12 -18.23 16.88
CA LEU A 175 5.78 -17.92 16.37
C LEU A 175 4.92 -17.21 17.42
N TYR A 176 5.06 -17.56 18.70
CA TYR A 176 4.40 -16.86 19.81
C TYR A 176 4.99 -15.46 20.04
N GLU A 177 6.31 -15.34 20.13
CA GLU A 177 7.00 -14.05 20.35
C GLU A 177 6.74 -13.06 19.21
N ARG A 178 6.65 -13.54 17.97
CA ARG A 178 6.26 -12.73 16.81
C ARG A 178 4.75 -12.55 16.66
N HIS A 179 3.96 -13.03 17.61
CA HIS A 179 2.50 -12.92 17.63
C HIS A 179 1.83 -13.45 16.36
N LEU A 180 2.41 -14.47 15.73
CA LEU A 180 1.87 -15.11 14.52
C LEU A 180 0.83 -16.18 14.86
N ILE A 181 0.96 -16.76 16.05
CA ILE A 181 0.01 -17.70 16.64
C ILE A 181 -0.31 -17.30 18.08
N VAL A 182 -1.43 -17.78 18.58
CA VAL A 182 -1.88 -17.63 19.97
C VAL A 182 -2.48 -18.94 20.45
N ARG A 183 -2.34 -19.22 21.75
CA ARG A 183 -2.96 -20.38 22.39
C ARG A 183 -4.19 -19.93 23.18
N HIS A 184 -5.32 -20.57 22.92
CA HIS A 184 -6.53 -20.46 23.71
C HIS A 184 -6.90 -21.87 24.21
N GLU A 185 -6.83 -22.08 25.52
CA GLU A 185 -7.09 -23.39 26.14
C GLU A 185 -6.20 -24.50 25.51
N GLU A 186 -6.82 -25.49 24.88
CA GLU A 186 -6.17 -26.63 24.20
C GLU A 186 -6.04 -26.43 22.68
N GLN A 187 -6.28 -25.21 22.20
CA GLN A 187 -6.24 -24.88 20.78
C GLN A 187 -5.20 -23.80 20.48
N ILE A 188 -4.51 -23.98 19.35
CA ILE A 188 -3.57 -23.03 18.78
C ILE A 188 -4.23 -22.40 17.55
N HIS A 189 -4.24 -21.07 17.52
CA HIS A 189 -4.86 -20.28 16.47
C HIS A 189 -3.79 -19.46 15.77
N ILE A 190 -3.95 -19.27 14.45
CA ILE A 190 -3.24 -18.21 13.73
C ILE A 190 -3.86 -16.86 14.09
N THR A 191 -3.04 -15.83 14.28
CA THR A 191 -3.50 -14.47 14.55
C THR A 191 -3.81 -13.71 13.26
N ASN A 192 -4.47 -12.56 13.34
CA ASN A 192 -4.63 -11.66 12.19
C ASN A 192 -3.28 -11.25 11.58
N LEU A 193 -2.25 -11.05 12.41
CA LEU A 193 -0.89 -10.77 11.95
C LEU A 193 -0.29 -11.96 11.18
N GLY A 194 -0.50 -13.19 11.67
CA GLY A 194 -0.09 -14.40 10.97
C GLY A 194 -0.77 -14.57 9.61
N VAL A 195 -2.08 -14.30 9.54
CA VAL A 195 -2.84 -14.34 8.27
C VAL A 195 -2.32 -13.28 7.29
N GLU A 196 -2.12 -12.05 7.74
CA GLU A 196 -1.60 -10.98 6.88
C GLU A 196 -0.17 -11.23 6.43
N TYR A 197 0.66 -11.83 7.28
CA TYR A 197 1.99 -12.30 6.88
C TYR A 197 1.91 -13.32 5.74
N LEU A 198 0.99 -14.29 5.81
CA LEU A 198 0.78 -15.27 4.74
C LEU A 198 0.27 -14.61 3.44
N VAL A 199 -0.59 -13.59 3.55
CA VAL A 199 -1.03 -12.81 2.39
C VAL A 199 0.12 -12.01 1.79
N TRP A 200 0.97 -11.42 2.63
CA TRP A 200 2.14 -10.66 2.20
C TRP A 200 3.13 -11.53 1.42
N ILE A 201 3.53 -12.70 1.93
CA ILE A 201 4.47 -13.58 1.21
C ILE A 201 3.93 -13.98 -0.17
N ALA A 202 2.62 -14.24 -0.28
CA ALA A 202 1.98 -14.63 -1.53
C ALA A 202 1.97 -13.49 -2.55
N ARG A 203 1.80 -12.23 -2.10
CA ARG A 203 1.82 -11.05 -2.97
C ARG A 203 3.22 -10.62 -3.39
N SER A 204 4.19 -10.76 -2.49
CA SER A 204 5.58 -10.35 -2.75
C SER A 204 6.36 -11.39 -3.56
N GLY A 205 5.77 -12.57 -3.85
CA GLY A 205 6.45 -13.67 -4.53
C GLY A 205 7.64 -14.24 -3.72
N LYS A 206 7.61 -14.08 -2.39
CA LYS A 206 8.65 -14.60 -1.51
C LYS A 206 8.48 -16.11 -1.39
N SER A 207 9.59 -16.84 -1.31
CA SER A 207 9.51 -18.30 -1.19
C SER A 207 8.91 -18.70 0.15
N ASP A 208 8.02 -19.69 0.14
CA ASP A 208 7.58 -20.40 1.34
C ASP A 208 8.56 -21.54 1.72
N SER A 209 9.56 -21.80 0.88
CA SER A 209 10.64 -22.76 1.09
C SER A 209 11.90 -22.09 1.67
N ASN A 210 11.74 -21.25 2.69
CA ASN A 210 12.90 -20.69 3.38
C ASN A 210 13.84 -21.81 3.90
N PRO A 211 15.15 -21.55 4.01
CA PRO A 211 16.11 -22.54 4.47
C PRO A 211 15.74 -23.01 5.88
N LEU A 212 15.18 -24.23 5.92
CA LEU A 212 14.61 -24.92 7.08
C LEU A 212 13.45 -24.19 7.74
#